data_AF-A0A2V2CYD3-F1
#
_entry.id   AF-A0A2V2CYD3-F1
#
_cell.length_a   1.000
_cell.length_b   1.000
_cell.length_c   1.000
_cell.angle_alpha   90.00
_cell.angle_beta   90.00
_cell.angle_gamma   90.00
#
_symmetry.space_group_name_H-M   'P 1'
#
loop_
_entity.id
_entity.type
_entity.pdbx_description
1 polymer ?
#
loop_
_entity_poly.entity_id
_entity_poly.type
_entity_poly.pdbx_seq_one_letter_code
_entity_poly.pdbx_strand_id
1 'polypeptide(L)'
;MKELLVRLKTRLPNTELSDCELLEYLSTISDRLCLRLGAEELPPLFGSVCVDATVKMIRRIYYEGISSEGVANISTSFVDDILAEYADEISDWKATQAESGNTNKVVTFI
;
A
#
# COMPACT_ATOMS: atom_id res chain seq x y z
N MET A 1 -8.33 4.36 8.48
CA MET A 1 -8.72 3.19 7.66
C MET A 1 -10.13 3.30 7.05
N LYS A 2 -11.17 3.74 7.79
CA LYS A 2 -12.53 3.93 7.23
C LYS A 2 -12.60 4.89 6.04
N GLU A 3 -11.83 5.99 6.05
CA GLU A 3 -11.76 6.92 4.91
C GLU A 3 -11.17 6.28 3.65
N LEU A 4 -10.17 5.42 3.82
CA LEU A 4 -9.53 4.70 2.71
C LEU A 4 -10.53 3.73 2.07
N LEU A 5 -11.33 3.05 2.88
CA LEU A 5 -12.40 2.15 2.43
C LEU A 5 -13.48 2.89 1.64
N VAL A 6 -13.91 4.08 2.09
CA VAL A 6 -14.88 4.90 1.33
C VAL A 6 -14.32 5.29 -0.03
N ARG A 7 -13.05 5.72 -0.10
CA ARG A 7 -12.38 6.03 -1.38
C ARG A 7 -12.28 4.80 -2.28
N LEU A 8 -11.95 3.64 -1.70
CA LEU A 8 -11.86 2.37 -2.40
C LEU A 8 -13.21 1.98 -3.03
N LYS A 9 -14.30 2.01 -2.26
CA LYS A 9 -15.67 1.73 -2.76
C LYS A 9 -16.09 2.68 -3.88
N THR A 10 -15.74 3.96 -3.79
CA THR A 10 -16.01 4.93 -4.86
C THR A 10 -15.28 4.59 -6.16
N ARG A 11 -14.06 4.03 -6.08
CA ARG A 11 -13.25 3.63 -7.25
C ARG A 11 -13.64 2.25 -7.81
N LEU A 12 -14.33 1.44 -7.01
CA LEU A 12 -14.80 0.09 -7.30
C LEU A 12 -16.32 -0.03 -7.07
N PRO A 13 -17.16 0.68 -7.86
CA PRO A 13 -18.61 0.70 -7.64
C PRO A 13 -19.31 -0.64 -7.94
N ASN A 14 -18.68 -1.54 -8.70
CA ASN A 14 -19.24 -2.83 -9.14
C ASN A 14 -18.51 -4.04 -8.52
N THR A 15 -17.92 -3.87 -7.35
CA THR A 15 -17.23 -4.97 -6.67
C THR A 15 -18.22 -5.77 -5.84
N GLU A 16 -18.24 -7.10 -6.03
CA GLU A 16 -19.05 -8.05 -5.26
C GLU A 16 -18.42 -8.40 -3.90
N LEU A 17 -17.27 -7.80 -3.56
CA LEU A 17 -16.55 -8.04 -2.31
C LEU A 17 -17.21 -7.32 -1.14
N SER A 18 -17.29 -8.01 0.00
CA SER A 18 -17.80 -7.46 1.25
C SER A 18 -16.83 -6.43 1.84
N ASP A 19 -17.36 -5.50 2.67
CA ASP A 19 -16.55 -4.53 3.39
C ASP A 19 -15.41 -5.18 4.20
N CYS A 20 -15.63 -6.37 4.77
CA CYS A 20 -14.59 -7.15 5.46
C CYS A 20 -13.45 -7.57 4.52
N GLU A 21 -13.76 -8.08 3.33
CA GLU A 21 -12.73 -8.50 2.36
C GLU A 21 -11.93 -7.30 1.85
N LEU A 22 -12.61 -6.18 1.60
CA LEU A 22 -11.96 -4.92 1.23
C LEU A 22 -11.01 -4.44 2.32
N LEU A 23 -11.41 -4.54 3.59
CA LEU A 23 -10.54 -4.21 4.72
C LEU A 23 -9.33 -5.15 4.81
N GLU A 24 -9.52 -6.45 4.60
CA GLU A 24 -8.43 -7.43 4.63
C GLU A 24 -7.39 -7.15 3.54
N TYR A 25 -7.84 -6.79 2.31
CA TYR A 25 -6.91 -6.39 1.25
C TYR A 25 -6.16 -5.12 1.57
N LEU A 26 -6.86 -4.11 2.09
CA LEU A 26 -6.26 -2.84 2.47
C LEU A 26 -5.25 -3.04 3.61
N SER A 27 -5.58 -3.89 4.59
CA SER A 27 -4.70 -4.28 5.69
C SER A 27 -3.46 -5.03 5.19
N THR A 28 -3.64 -6.00 4.28
CA THR A 28 -2.55 -6.78 3.68
C THR A 28 -1.58 -5.89 2.92
N ILE A 29 -2.10 -5.00 2.07
CA ILE A 29 -1.25 -4.03 1.34
C ILE A 29 -0.58 -3.07 2.32
N SER A 30 -1.29 -2.58 3.33
CA SER A 30 -0.72 -1.70 4.34
C SER A 30 0.43 -2.35 5.10
N ASP A 31 0.27 -3.61 5.53
CA ASP A 31 1.31 -4.40 6.22
C ASP A 31 2.56 -4.54 5.34
N ARG A 32 2.38 -4.95 4.08
CA ARG A 32 3.48 -5.08 3.13
C ARG A 32 4.17 -3.74 2.85
N LEU A 33 3.40 -2.67 2.74
CA LEU A 33 3.93 -1.33 2.52
C LEU A 33 4.72 -0.84 3.74
N CYS A 34 4.21 -1.03 4.95
CA CYS A 34 4.92 -0.74 6.20
C CYS A 34 6.24 -1.50 6.30
N LEU A 35 6.25 -2.80 5.96
CA LEU A 35 7.47 -3.61 5.90
C LEU A 35 8.50 -3.05 4.90
N ARG A 36 8.04 -2.59 3.74
CA ARG A 36 8.90 -1.98 2.70
C ARG A 36 9.44 -0.61 3.12
N LEU A 37 8.59 0.22 3.73
CA LEU A 37 8.93 1.55 4.23
C LEU A 37 9.83 1.48 5.47
N GLY A 38 9.79 0.38 6.22
CA GLY A 38 10.43 0.26 7.53
C GLY A 38 9.75 1.16 8.58
N ALA A 39 8.44 1.38 8.44
CA ALA A 39 7.66 2.23 9.34
C ALA A 39 6.68 1.37 10.15
N GLU A 40 6.54 1.67 11.45
CA GLU A 40 5.55 1.01 12.32
C GLU A 40 4.11 1.30 11.89
N GLU A 41 3.86 2.48 11.31
CA GLU A 41 2.54 2.89 10.83
C GLU A 41 2.60 3.45 9.41
N LEU A 42 1.51 3.23 8.66
CA LEU A 42 1.36 3.69 7.29
C LEU A 42 1.29 5.23 7.26
N PRO A 43 2.24 5.92 6.62
CA PRO A 43 2.18 7.38 6.52
C PRO A 43 0.94 7.83 5.73
N PRO A 44 0.32 8.97 6.06
CA PRO A 44 -0.84 9.48 5.35
C PRO A 44 -0.58 9.75 3.86
N LEU A 45 0.69 10.07 3.51
CA LEU A 45 1.15 10.19 2.12
C LEU A 45 0.94 8.89 1.33
N PHE A 46 1.24 7.75 1.95
CA PHE A 46 1.05 6.42 1.38
C PHE A 46 -0.37 5.88 1.53
N GLY A 47 -1.27 6.59 2.24
CA GLY A 47 -2.68 6.22 2.30
C GLY A 47 -3.35 6.18 0.93
N SER A 48 -3.00 7.13 0.05
CA SER A 48 -3.50 7.15 -1.33
C SER A 48 -2.90 6.01 -2.17
N VAL A 49 -1.60 5.73 -2.00
CA VAL A 49 -0.89 4.62 -2.66
C VAL A 49 -1.50 3.28 -2.24
N CYS A 50 -1.75 3.08 -0.96
CA CYS A 50 -2.36 1.86 -0.43
C CYS A 50 -3.75 1.61 -1.04
N VAL A 51 -4.60 2.64 -1.14
CA VAL A 51 -5.90 2.55 -1.80
C VAL A 51 -5.74 2.22 -3.29
N ASP A 52 -4.83 2.90 -4.00
CA ASP A 52 -4.64 2.70 -5.43
C ASP A 52 -4.09 1.29 -5.76
N ALA A 53 -3.09 0.84 -5.01
CA ALA A 53 -2.55 -0.52 -5.08
C ALA A 53 -3.64 -1.56 -4.81
N THR A 54 -4.52 -1.32 -3.82
CA THR A 54 -5.64 -2.23 -3.50
C THR A 54 -6.65 -2.27 -4.65
N VAL A 55 -6.96 -1.14 -5.27
CA VAL A 55 -7.85 -1.08 -6.45
C VAL A 55 -7.22 -1.83 -7.62
N LYS A 56 -5.93 -1.63 -7.90
CA LYS A 56 -5.20 -2.34 -8.96
C LYS A 56 -5.22 -3.84 -8.72
N MET A 57 -4.95 -4.28 -7.49
CA MET A 57 -5.00 -5.67 -7.08
C MET A 57 -6.38 -6.30 -7.34
N ILE A 58 -7.45 -5.66 -6.86
CA ILE A 58 -8.81 -6.16 -7.07
C ILE A 58 -9.16 -6.20 -8.56
N ARG A 59 -8.79 -5.16 -9.33
CA ARG A 59 -9.01 -5.14 -10.78
C ARG A 59 -8.30 -6.30 -11.46
N ARG A 60 -7.02 -6.53 -11.19
CA ARG A 60 -6.26 -7.65 -11.76
C ARG A 60 -6.89 -9.00 -11.39
N ILE A 61 -7.29 -9.21 -10.14
CA ILE A 61 -8.00 -10.44 -9.71
C ILE A 61 -9.30 -10.66 -10.51
N TYR A 62 -10.09 -9.61 -10.72
CA TYR A 62 -11.35 -9.67 -11.48
C TYR A 62 -11.14 -9.90 -12.98
N TYR A 63 -10.20 -9.17 -13.61
CA TYR A 63 -9.95 -9.26 -15.05
C TYR A 63 -9.19 -10.51 -15.46
N GLU A 64 -8.28 -10.99 -14.61
CA GLU A 64 -7.51 -12.23 -14.87
C GLU A 64 -8.29 -13.48 -14.49
N GLY A 65 -9.53 -13.35 -13.99
CA GLY A 65 -10.40 -14.49 -13.73
C GLY A 65 -9.91 -15.39 -12.59
N ILE A 66 -9.06 -14.87 -11.69
CA ILE A 66 -8.65 -15.55 -10.44
C ILE A 66 -9.83 -15.59 -9.43
N SER A 67 -11.00 -15.15 -9.88
CA SER A 67 -12.28 -15.19 -9.19
C SER A 67 -12.86 -16.61 -9.10
N SER A 68 -12.18 -17.52 -8.41
CA SER A 68 -12.84 -18.73 -7.93
C SER A 68 -12.54 -19.13 -6.49
N GLU A 69 -11.53 -18.56 -5.82
CA GLU A 69 -11.14 -19.01 -4.46
C GLU A 69 -10.72 -17.87 -3.49
N GLY A 70 -11.46 -16.75 -3.45
CA GLY A 70 -11.46 -15.77 -2.33
C GLY A 70 -10.13 -15.12 -1.91
N VAL A 71 -10.19 -14.34 -0.81
CA VAL A 71 -9.06 -13.67 -0.12
C VAL A 71 -7.86 -14.61 0.16
N ALA A 72 -8.14 -15.91 0.31
CA ALA A 72 -7.18 -16.90 0.80
C ALA A 72 -6.02 -17.22 -0.16
N ASN A 73 -6.17 -16.96 -1.47
CA ASN A 73 -5.18 -17.37 -2.46
C ASN A 73 -4.37 -16.21 -3.07
N ILE A 74 -4.42 -15.02 -2.47
CA ILE A 74 -3.55 -13.93 -2.90
C ILE A 74 -2.12 -14.24 -2.51
N SER A 75 -1.34 -14.56 -3.54
CA SER A 75 0.09 -14.78 -3.41
C SER A 75 0.78 -13.49 -2.99
N THR A 76 1.67 -13.58 -1.99
CA THR A 76 2.49 -12.45 -1.56
C THR A 76 3.31 -11.86 -2.70
N SER A 77 3.75 -12.68 -3.67
CA SER A 77 4.43 -12.24 -4.89
C SER A 77 3.58 -11.35 -5.79
N PHE A 78 2.25 -11.53 -5.80
CA PHE A 78 1.35 -10.68 -6.58
C PHE A 78 1.23 -9.29 -5.97
N VAL A 79 1.11 -9.22 -4.63
CA VAL A 79 1.15 -7.95 -3.91
C VAL A 79 2.50 -7.27 -4.10
N ASP A 80 3.58 -8.04 -4.07
CA ASP A 80 4.94 -7.53 -4.28
C ASP A 80 5.12 -6.90 -5.67
N ASP A 81 4.59 -7.54 -6.72
CA ASP A 81 4.62 -7.03 -8.10
C ASP A 81 3.89 -5.67 -8.23
N ILE A 82 2.73 -5.53 -7.59
CA ILE A 82 1.99 -4.26 -7.58
C ILE A 82 2.75 -3.19 -6.79
N LEU A 83 3.29 -3.55 -5.63
CA LEU A 83 4.08 -2.64 -4.81
C LEU A 83 5.41 -2.26 -5.45
N ALA A 84 5.94 -3.09 -6.34
CA ALA A 84 7.16 -2.79 -7.09
C ALA A 84 6.98 -1.58 -8.02
N GLU A 85 5.76 -1.30 -8.52
CA GLU A 85 5.48 -0.08 -9.28
C GLU A 85 5.68 1.19 -8.45
N TYR A 86 5.50 1.11 -7.12
CA TYR A 86 5.67 2.21 -6.18
C TYR A 86 7.05 2.16 -5.48
N ALA A 87 7.97 1.30 -5.96
CA ALA A 87 9.29 1.14 -5.36
C ALA A 87 10.11 2.43 -5.39
N ASP A 88 9.95 3.25 -6.44
CA ASP A 88 10.60 4.55 -6.55
C ASP A 88 10.13 5.51 -5.45
N GLU A 89 8.83 5.61 -5.20
CA GLU A 89 8.26 6.43 -4.12
C GLU A 89 8.70 5.95 -2.73
N ILE A 90 8.74 4.62 -2.53
CA ILE A 90 9.23 4.01 -1.28
C ILE A 90 10.72 4.32 -1.08
N SER A 91 11.52 4.26 -2.15
CA SER A 91 12.95 4.55 -2.11
C SER A 91 13.20 6.03 -1.83
N ASP A 92 12.45 6.93 -2.47
CA ASP A 92 12.50 8.38 -2.26
C ASP A 92 12.10 8.75 -0.82
N TRP A 93 11.06 8.10 -0.28
CA TRP A 93 10.68 8.25 1.12
C TRP A 93 11.78 7.81 2.09
N LYS A 94 12.41 6.66 1.82
CA LYS A 94 13.54 6.18 2.64
C LYS A 94 14.75 7.10 2.54
N ALA A 95 15.02 7.66 1.37
CA ALA A 95 16.06 8.66 1.18
C ALA A 95 15.76 9.94 1.98
N THR A 96 14.52 10.44 1.91
CA THR A 96 14.05 11.60 2.68
C THR A 96 14.15 11.37 4.18
N GLN A 97 13.81 10.17 4.67
CA GLN A 97 13.99 9.79 6.08
C GLN A 97 15.47 9.77 6.49
N ALA A 98 16.35 9.23 5.64
CA ALA A 98 17.79 9.21 5.89
C ALA A 98 18.40 10.63 5.90
N GLU A 99 17.94 11.51 5.00
CA GLU A 99 18.35 12.93 4.97
C GLU A 99 17.83 13.70 6.19
N SER A 100 16.57 13.49 6.57
CA SER A 100 15.96 14.13 7.74
C SER A 100 16.66 13.73 9.03
N GLY A 101 17.08 12.47 9.18
CA GLY A 101 17.89 11.98 10.30
C GLY A 101 19.33 12.51 10.34
N ASN A 102 19.86 13.00 9.22
CA ASN A 102 21.24 13.49 9.09
C ASN A 102 21.36 15.02 9.27
N THR A 103 20.26 15.73 9.56
CA THR A 103 20.27 17.20 9.80
C THR A 103 20.95 17.61 11.12
N ASN A 104 21.45 16.66 11.92
CA ASN A 104 22.21 16.96 13.13
C ASN A 104 23.71 17.18 12.90
N LYS A 105 24.14 17.52 11.68
CA LYS A 105 25.49 18.07 11.45
C LYS A 105 25.53 19.55 11.85
N VAL A 106 25.47 19.78 13.16
CA VAL A 106 25.95 21.02 13.76
C VAL A 106 27.46 21.10 13.54
N VAL A 107 27.89 21.81 12.49
CA VAL A 107 29.29 22.20 12.36
C VAL A 107 29.47 23.49 13.17
N THR A 108 29.85 23.33 14.43
CA THR A 108 30.34 24.44 15.27
C THR A 108 31.79 24.71 14.87
N PHE A 109 32.04 25.83 14.20
CA PHE A 109 33.38 26.36 14.03
C PHE A 109 33.76 27.15 15.30
N ILE A 110 34.83 26.72 15.97
CA ILE A 110 35.55 27.43 17.04
C ILE A 110 36.74 28.19 16.46
#